data_AF-A0A848UAH6-F1
#
_entry.id   AF-A0A848UAH6-F1
#
_cell.length_a   1.000
_cell.length_b   1.000
_cell.length_c   1.000
_cell.angle_alpha   90.00
_cell.angle_beta   90.00
_cell.angle_gamma   90.00
#
_symmetry.space_group_name_H-M   'P 1'
#
loop_
_entity.id
_entity.type
_entity.pdbx_description
1 polymer ?
#
loop_
_entity_poly.entity_id
_entity_poly.type
_entity_poly.pdbx_seq_one_letter_code
_entity_poly.pdbx_strand_id
1 'polypeptide(L)'
;SGAATDRSGADTFRHVVVLCRLSDGAHATLEFDDCSFGYEVGVEVIGADGDLVIGHPARPTIRRGGAIEQQVGADWFGRFADAYRIQDLAWIESIGAGRATGPSAWDGYAAQCVVDAIGESLARGGPVDVSVPSA
;
A
#
# COMPACT_ATOMS: atom_id res chain seq x y z
N SER A 1 -0.96 -22.29 11.32
CA SER A 1 -0.03 -23.11 10.53
C SER A 1 -0.02 -22.56 9.11
N GLY A 2 1.03 -21.84 8.74
CA GLY A 2 1.18 -21.29 7.40
C GLY A 2 1.56 -22.37 6.41
N ALA A 3 0.81 -22.49 5.32
CA ALA A 3 1.27 -23.21 4.15
C ALA A 3 2.14 -22.24 3.35
N ALA A 4 3.47 -22.40 3.46
CA ALA A 4 4.38 -21.84 2.48
C ALA A 4 4.03 -22.49 1.13
N THR A 5 3.34 -21.72 0.28
CA THR A 5 3.01 -22.15 -1.07
C THR A 5 4.29 -22.06 -1.87
N ASP A 6 4.84 -23.21 -2.26
CA ASP A 6 5.94 -23.29 -3.22
C ASP A 6 5.47 -22.67 -4.55
N ARG A 7 5.99 -21.50 -4.90
CA ARG A 7 5.68 -20.75 -6.13
C ARG A 7 6.77 -20.91 -7.20
N SER A 8 7.45 -22.05 -7.25
CA SER A 8 8.59 -22.38 -8.14
C SER A 8 8.33 -22.38 -9.66
N GLY A 9 7.22 -21.81 -10.14
CA GLY A 9 6.85 -21.80 -11.57
C GLY A 9 6.52 -20.44 -12.19
N ALA A 10 6.47 -19.35 -11.41
CA ALA A 10 6.26 -17.99 -11.93
C ALA A 10 7.40 -17.10 -11.45
N ASP A 11 7.88 -16.19 -12.31
CA ASP A 11 8.76 -15.09 -11.89
C ASP A 11 8.06 -14.29 -10.80
N THR A 12 8.32 -14.68 -9.56
CA THR A 12 7.68 -14.13 -8.38
C THR A 12 8.66 -13.15 -7.77
N PHE A 13 8.31 -11.88 -7.89
CA PHE A 13 9.09 -10.82 -7.27
C PHE A 13 8.85 -10.85 -5.78
N ARG A 14 9.89 -11.23 -5.03
CA ARG A 14 9.89 -11.09 -3.58
C ARG A 14 9.93 -9.61 -3.19
N HIS A 15 10.79 -8.84 -3.85
CA HIS A 15 11.04 -7.44 -3.55
C HIS A 15 10.89 -6.60 -4.82
N VAL A 16 10.12 -5.53 -4.73
CA VAL A 16 9.85 -4.59 -5.84
C VAL A 16 10.08 -3.19 -5.33
N VAL A 17 10.86 -2.40 -6.07
CA VAL A 17 11.03 -0.97 -5.84
C VAL A 17 10.65 -0.24 -7.12
N VAL A 18 9.72 0.71 -7.01
CA VAL A 18 9.25 1.55 -8.11
C VAL A 18 9.61 2.99 -7.78
N LEU A 19 10.31 3.65 -8.71
CA LEU A 19 10.55 5.09 -8.65
C LEU A 19 9.61 5.80 -9.62
N CYS A 20 8.80 6.69 -9.11
CA CYS A 20 7.83 7.48 -9.87
C CYS A 20 8.21 8.96 -9.83
N ARG A 21 7.93 9.66 -10.93
CA ARG A 21 7.82 11.11 -10.96
C ARG A 21 6.34 11.48 -11.10
N LEU A 22 5.84 12.29 -10.17
CA LEU A 22 4.48 12.80 -10.19
C LEU A 22 4.36 13.98 -11.19
N SER A 23 3.14 14.31 -11.57
CA SER A 23 2.86 15.35 -12.59
C SER A 23 3.32 16.76 -12.17
N ASP A 24 3.46 17.00 -10.88
CA ASP A 24 3.98 18.25 -10.30
C ASP A 24 5.52 18.27 -10.17
N GLY A 25 6.19 17.18 -10.56
CA GLY A 25 7.64 17.02 -10.47
C GLY A 25 8.15 16.45 -9.15
N ALA A 26 7.27 16.19 -8.18
CA ALA A 26 7.64 15.44 -6.99
C ALA A 26 8.04 14.00 -7.35
N HIS A 27 8.82 13.35 -6.49
CA HIS A 27 9.22 11.95 -6.67
C HIS A 27 8.59 11.10 -5.58
N ALA A 28 8.21 9.87 -5.94
CA ALA A 28 7.68 8.89 -5.00
C ALA A 28 8.42 7.57 -5.19
N THR A 29 8.66 6.87 -4.09
CA THR A 29 9.18 5.50 -4.08
C THR A 29 8.09 4.60 -3.52
N LEU A 30 7.75 3.54 -4.25
CA LEU A 30 6.90 2.46 -3.76
C LEU A 30 7.76 1.23 -3.56
N GLU A 31 7.75 0.69 -2.35
CA GLU A 31 8.52 -0.49 -1.99
C GLU A 31 7.57 -1.59 -1.48
N PHE A 32 7.77 -2.79 -1.98
CA PHE A 32 7.06 -4.00 -1.55
C PHE A 32 8.09 -5.10 -1.29
N ASP A 33 8.04 -5.72 -0.12
CA ASP A 33 8.78 -6.95 0.21
C ASP A 33 7.80 -7.99 0.76
N ASP A 34 7.82 -9.20 0.18
CA ASP A 34 7.17 -10.38 0.71
C ASP A 34 8.01 -10.94 1.89
N CYS A 35 8.02 -10.19 2.99
CA CYS A 35 8.81 -10.47 4.17
C CYS A 35 8.05 -11.38 5.15
N SER A 36 8.78 -12.27 5.84
CA SER A 36 8.17 -13.29 6.71
C SER A 36 7.97 -12.84 8.16
N PHE A 37 8.44 -11.64 8.55
CA PHE A 37 8.44 -11.22 9.96
C PHE A 37 7.16 -10.51 10.40
N GLY A 38 6.32 -10.04 9.47
CA GLY A 38 5.06 -9.39 9.78
C GLY A 38 4.48 -8.62 8.59
N TYR A 39 3.37 -7.95 8.82
CA TYR A 39 2.73 -7.08 7.85
C TYR A 39 2.80 -5.63 8.31
N GLU A 40 3.55 -4.80 7.57
CA GLU A 40 3.66 -3.36 7.81
C GLU A 40 3.36 -2.56 6.54
N VAL A 41 2.84 -1.36 6.76
CA VAL A 41 2.66 -0.35 5.73
C VAL A 41 3.17 0.94 6.32
N GLY A 42 4.14 1.54 5.64
CA GLY A 42 4.76 2.81 5.97
C GLY A 42 4.48 3.83 4.87
N VAL A 43 4.37 5.09 5.26
CA VAL A 43 4.32 6.24 4.34
C VAL A 43 5.12 7.35 4.99
N GLU A 44 6.02 7.92 4.21
CA GLU A 44 6.81 9.09 4.54
C GLU A 44 6.65 10.13 3.42
N VAL A 45 6.47 11.40 3.78
CA VAL A 45 6.41 12.53 2.87
C VAL A 45 7.42 13.56 3.32
N ILE A 46 8.35 13.91 2.44
CA ILE A 46 9.43 14.86 2.75
C ILE A 46 9.16 16.16 2.00
N GLY A 47 9.02 17.26 2.74
CA GLY A 47 8.92 18.62 2.22
C GLY A 47 10.17 19.45 2.52
N ALA A 48 10.19 20.68 2.00
CA ALA A 48 11.34 21.58 2.18
C ALA A 48 11.61 21.94 3.64
N ASP A 49 10.56 22.03 4.45
CA ASP A 49 10.62 22.49 5.85
C ASP A 49 10.38 21.38 6.88
N GLY A 50 10.33 20.11 6.46
CA GLY A 50 10.15 18.97 7.35
C GLY A 50 9.53 17.75 6.68
N ASP A 51 9.37 16.68 7.47
CA ASP A 51 8.84 15.39 7.06
C ASP A 51 7.58 14.98 7.85
N LEU A 52 6.77 14.14 7.22
CA LEU A 52 5.62 13.46 7.83
C LEU A 52 5.81 11.96 7.66
N VAL A 53 5.79 11.25 8.78
CA VAL A 53 5.79 9.78 8.81
C VAL A 53 4.51 9.31 9.49
N ILE A 54 3.83 8.34 8.89
CA ILE A 54 2.62 7.78 9.51
C ILE A 54 2.98 7.05 10.81
N GLY A 55 2.14 7.26 11.84
CA GLY A 55 2.30 6.56 13.11
C GLY A 55 2.08 5.05 12.97
N HIS A 56 2.86 4.26 13.72
CA HIS A 56 2.60 2.84 13.86
C HIS A 56 1.34 2.65 14.73
N PRO A 57 0.51 1.63 14.47
CA PRO A 57 -0.59 1.29 15.35
C PRO A 57 -0.11 1.16 16.81
N ALA A 58 -0.88 1.66 17.77
CA ALA A 58 -0.53 1.50 19.17
C ALA A 58 -0.58 0.01 19.56
N ARG A 59 0.53 -0.51 20.08
CA ARG A 59 0.65 -1.92 20.47
C ARG A 59 1.22 -2.07 21.88
N PRO A 60 0.83 -3.13 22.61
CA PRO A 60 1.41 -3.39 23.92
C PRO A 60 2.92 -3.55 23.84
N THR A 61 3.61 -2.93 24.79
CA THR A 61 5.04 -3.17 25.00
C THR A 61 5.22 -4.28 26.02
N ILE A 62 5.90 -5.36 25.63
CA ILE A 62 6.18 -6.51 26.50
C ILE A 62 7.58 -6.36 27.09
N ARG A 63 7.72 -6.54 28.41
CA ARG A 63 9.01 -6.52 29.12
C ARG A 63 9.23 -7.85 29.83
N ARG A 64 10.19 -8.65 29.37
CA ARG A 64 10.52 -9.96 29.93
C ARG A 64 11.95 -10.35 29.59
N GLY A 65 12.63 -11.07 30.49
CA GLY A 65 13.95 -11.65 30.20
C GLY A 65 15.05 -10.64 29.84
N GLY A 66 14.91 -9.38 30.27
CA GLY A 66 15.85 -8.31 29.92
C GLY A 66 15.61 -7.66 28.56
N ALA A 67 14.51 -7.98 27.86
CA ALA A 67 14.14 -7.42 26.57
C ALA A 67 12.87 -6.53 26.63
N ILE A 68 12.74 -5.67 25.62
CA ILE A 68 11.53 -4.92 25.29
C ILE A 68 11.07 -5.37 23.90
N GLU A 69 9.82 -5.82 23.80
CA GLU A 69 9.26 -6.38 22.57
C GLU A 69 7.95 -5.68 22.20
N GLN A 70 7.70 -5.54 20.90
CA GLN A 70 6.42 -5.15 20.33
C GLN A 70 6.08 -6.07 19.17
N GLN A 71 4.81 -6.50 19.08
CA GLN A 71 4.36 -7.34 17.98
C GLN A 71 4.16 -6.49 16.73
N VAL A 72 4.65 -6.89 15.56
CA VAL A 72 4.49 -6.10 14.32
C VAL A 72 3.08 -6.22 13.71
N GLY A 73 2.47 -7.40 13.83
CA GLY A 73 1.19 -7.75 13.20
C GLY A 73 1.38 -8.85 12.16
N ALA A 74 0.44 -9.79 12.09
CA ALA A 74 0.59 -11.00 11.27
C ALA A 74 -0.06 -10.89 9.88
N ASP A 75 -1.04 -10.01 9.71
CA ASP A 75 -1.78 -9.87 8.45
C ASP A 75 -2.31 -8.46 8.21
N TRP A 76 -2.74 -8.23 6.96
CA TRP A 76 -3.34 -7.00 6.49
C TRP A 76 -4.75 -6.77 7.04
N PHE A 77 -5.49 -7.85 7.30
CA PHE A 77 -6.90 -7.77 7.71
C PHE A 77 -7.02 -7.10 9.09
N GLY A 78 -6.21 -7.52 10.06
CA GLY A 78 -6.15 -6.87 11.36
C GLY A 78 -5.61 -5.44 11.29
N ARG A 79 -4.67 -5.16 10.37
CA ARG A 79 -4.05 -3.83 10.19
C ARG A 79 -5.03 -2.76 9.69
N PHE A 80 -6.03 -3.16 8.89
CA PHE A 80 -7.00 -2.25 8.25
C PHE A 80 -8.46 -2.50 8.68
N ALA A 81 -8.70 -3.31 9.71
CA ALA A 81 -10.05 -3.68 10.17
C ALA A 81 -10.98 -2.48 10.40
N ASP A 82 -10.47 -1.41 11.04
CA ASP A 82 -11.25 -0.21 11.27
C ASP A 82 -11.49 0.59 9.99
N ALA A 83 -10.51 0.63 9.09
CA ALA A 83 -10.67 1.28 7.79
C ALA A 83 -11.75 0.59 6.95
N TYR A 84 -11.76 -0.75 6.91
CA TYR A 84 -12.82 -1.52 6.24
C TYR A 84 -14.19 -1.25 6.88
N ARG A 85 -14.29 -1.27 8.21
CA ARG A 85 -15.56 -0.96 8.90
C ARG A 85 -16.06 0.45 8.56
N ILE A 86 -15.18 1.45 8.58
CA ILE A 86 -15.53 2.84 8.23
C ILE A 86 -15.96 2.94 6.77
N GLN A 87 -15.23 2.30 5.86
CA GLN A 87 -15.53 2.27 4.43
C GLN A 87 -16.91 1.64 4.16
N ASP A 88 -17.19 0.48 4.74
CA ASP A 88 -18.45 -0.25 4.53
C ASP A 88 -19.64 0.54 5.08
N LEU A 89 -19.50 1.17 6.25
CA LEU A 89 -20.53 2.04 6.82
C LEU A 89 -20.79 3.25 5.92
N ALA A 90 -19.74 3.95 5.49
CA ALA A 90 -19.85 5.09 4.59
C ALA A 90 -20.53 4.71 3.27
N TRP A 91 -20.23 3.52 2.73
CA TRP A 91 -20.88 3.01 1.54
C TRP A 91 -22.39 2.76 1.76
N ILE A 92 -22.79 2.10 2.84
CA ILE A 92 -24.21 1.86 3.16
C ILE A 92 -24.97 3.19 3.32
N GLU A 93 -24.39 4.15 4.04
CA GLU A 93 -24.99 5.49 4.21
C GLU A 93 -25.13 6.24 2.88
N SER A 94 -24.15 6.10 1.97
CA SER A 94 -24.17 6.70 0.63
C SER A 94 -25.37 6.23 -0.21
N ILE A 95 -25.75 4.95 -0.07
CA ILE A 95 -26.91 4.35 -0.74
C ILE A 95 -28.20 4.97 -0.20
N GLY A 96 -28.33 5.04 1.14
CA GLY A 96 -29.50 5.66 1.78
C GLY A 96 -29.68 7.14 1.43
N ALA A 97 -28.57 7.86 1.22
CA ALA A 97 -28.56 9.26 0.82
C ALA A 97 -28.70 9.47 -0.71
N GLY A 98 -28.68 8.40 -1.52
CA GLY A 98 -28.74 8.48 -2.98
C GLY A 98 -27.54 9.22 -3.60
N ARG A 99 -26.39 9.24 -2.93
CA ARG A 99 -25.19 9.97 -3.36
C ARG A 99 -23.95 9.12 -3.08
N ALA A 100 -23.31 8.62 -4.12
CA ALA A 100 -22.06 7.88 -3.99
C ALA A 100 -20.95 8.73 -3.35
N THR A 101 -20.16 8.11 -2.49
CA THR A 101 -19.01 8.71 -1.79
C THR A 101 -17.82 7.75 -1.81
N GLY A 102 -16.61 8.26 -1.63
CA GLY A 102 -15.37 7.47 -1.64
C GLY A 102 -14.79 7.26 -3.05
N PRO A 103 -13.80 6.36 -3.19
CA PRO A 103 -13.18 6.04 -4.47
C PRO A 103 -14.20 5.52 -5.49
N SER A 104 -14.12 6.03 -6.70
CA SER A 104 -14.96 5.69 -7.83
C SER A 104 -14.29 4.62 -8.72
N ALA A 105 -15.04 4.14 -9.72
CA ALA A 105 -14.46 3.26 -10.75
C ALA A 105 -13.31 3.94 -11.51
N TRP A 106 -13.34 5.26 -11.63
CA TRP A 106 -12.29 6.04 -12.26
C TRP A 106 -10.96 5.96 -11.49
N ASP A 107 -11.01 6.04 -10.16
CA ASP A 107 -9.81 5.93 -9.31
C ASP A 107 -9.16 4.55 -9.47
N GLY A 108 -9.97 3.49 -9.55
CA GLY A 108 -9.50 2.13 -9.83
C GLY A 108 -8.86 2.00 -11.21
N TYR A 109 -9.44 2.61 -12.24
CA TYR A 109 -8.88 2.63 -13.58
C TYR A 109 -7.55 3.39 -13.64
N ALA A 110 -7.46 4.57 -13.03
CA ALA A 110 -6.22 5.34 -12.96
C ALA A 110 -5.11 4.58 -12.22
N ALA A 111 -5.44 3.88 -11.13
CA ALA A 111 -4.49 3.00 -10.43
C ALA A 111 -3.99 1.86 -11.33
N GLN A 112 -4.86 1.27 -12.15
CA GLN A 112 -4.47 0.23 -13.09
C GLN A 112 -3.53 0.75 -14.19
N CYS A 113 -3.73 1.97 -14.69
CA CYS A 113 -2.80 2.59 -15.65
C CYS A 113 -1.37 2.70 -15.09
N VAL A 114 -1.24 2.97 -13.77
CA VAL A 114 0.07 2.99 -13.09
C VAL A 114 0.67 1.58 -13.03
N VAL A 115 -0.12 0.57 -12.67
CA VAL A 115 0.32 -0.84 -12.60
C VAL A 115 0.79 -1.33 -13.98
N ASP A 116 0.07 -0.99 -15.04
CA ASP A 116 0.42 -1.38 -16.41
C ASP A 116 1.77 -0.75 -16.82
N ALA A 117 1.98 0.54 -16.51
CA ALA A 117 3.24 1.23 -16.76
C ALA A 117 4.41 0.64 -15.96
N ILE A 118 4.18 0.20 -14.71
CA ILE A 118 5.18 -0.50 -13.91
C ILE A 118 5.57 -1.83 -14.58
N GLY A 119 4.58 -2.61 -15.04
CA GLY A 119 4.82 -3.86 -15.75
C GLY A 119 5.62 -3.67 -17.05
N GLU A 120 5.28 -2.64 -17.83
CA GLU A 120 6.04 -2.30 -19.04
C GLU A 120 7.47 -1.82 -18.71
N SER A 121 7.63 -1.01 -17.67
CA SER A 121 8.94 -0.50 -17.23
C SER A 121 9.87 -1.64 -16.83
N LEU A 122 9.32 -2.63 -16.11
CA LEU A 122 10.01 -3.84 -15.72
C LEU A 122 10.45 -4.66 -16.94
N ALA A 123 9.55 -4.84 -17.92
CA ALA A 123 9.84 -5.62 -19.12
C ALA A 123 10.92 -4.98 -20.01
N ARG A 124 10.94 -3.65 -20.11
CA ARG A 124 11.87 -2.92 -21.00
C ARG A 124 13.13 -2.38 -20.33
N GLY A 125 13.17 -2.36 -19.00
CA GLY A 125 14.31 -1.85 -18.22
C GLY A 125 14.47 -0.34 -18.24
N GLY A 126 13.38 0.44 -18.30
CA GLY A 126 13.45 1.90 -18.38
C GLY A 126 12.12 2.62 -18.14
N PRO A 127 12.16 3.92 -17.80
CA PRO A 127 11.00 4.68 -17.29
C PRO A 127 9.88 4.76 -18.31
N VAL A 128 8.63 4.48 -17.91
CA VAL A 128 7.41 4.56 -18.72
C VAL A 128 6.55 5.74 -18.26
N ASP A 129 6.04 6.51 -19.22
CA ASP A 129 5.06 7.55 -18.94
C ASP A 129 3.70 6.92 -18.63
N VAL A 130 3.07 7.36 -17.54
CA VAL A 130 1.72 6.94 -17.18
C VAL A 130 0.71 7.79 -17.95
N SER A 131 -0.05 7.15 -18.84
CA SER A 131 -1.14 7.81 -19.57
C SER A 131 -2.48 7.55 -18.87
N VAL A 132 -2.91 8.48 -18.02
CA VAL A 132 -4.27 8.48 -17.45
C VAL A 132 -5.13 9.44 -18.28
N PRO A 133 -6.23 8.99 -18.92
CA PRO A 133 -7.16 9.88 -19.63
C PRO A 133 -7.82 10.88 -18.66
N SER A 134 -8.58 11.85 -19.16
CA SER A 134 -9.41 12.70 -18.28
C SER A 134 -10.62 11.93 -17.76
N ALA A 135 -11.00 12.17 -16.49
CA ALA A 135 -12.20 11.62 -15.86
C ALA A 135 -13.51 12.10 -16.52
#